data_AF-A0A6A4LCL8-F1
#
_entry.id   AF-A0A6A4LCL8-F1
#
_cell.length_a   1.000
_cell.length_b   1.000
_cell.length_c   1.000
_cell.angle_alpha   90.00
_cell.angle_beta   90.00
_cell.angle_gamma   90.00
#
_symmetry.space_group_name_H-M   'P 1'
#
loop_
_entity.id
_entity.type
_entity.pdbx_description
1 polymer ?
#
loop_
_entity_poly.entity_id
_entity_poly.type
_entity_poly.pdbx_seq_one_letter_code
_entity_poly.pdbx_strand_id
1 'polypeptide(L)'
;METAFASASAINDQRQKIEQYKLILSTVIASNDVTQAKKFIDHILSDDVPLVVSRQLLQTFAQELGRLEPESQKEIGHYILNQIQPRVVSFEEQVLIIREKLADLYEAEQQWSKAAQILSGIDLDSAMRVIDDAFRLSKCVKIASLYLEDDDAINAEAFINKASFLVCYARILDLKRKFLEAALRYYDISQIQKRQIGDEVINEEALEQALSAAVTCTILAAAGPQRSRVLATLYKKALLPDNFTVLDRAMIEHNLSSASKLYTNISFDELGTLLGIAPHKAEKIASRMIYEDRMRGSIDQVEAVIHFEDDTEELQQWDQQIVGLCQALNDVLDSMAKKGLSIPV
;
A
#
# COMPACT_ATOMS: atom_id res chain seq x y z
N MET A 1 2.61 2.50 50.14
CA MET A 1 2.13 2.83 48.79
C MET A 1 1.12 3.97 48.83
N GLU A 2 0.08 3.89 49.66
CA GLU A 2 -0.89 4.99 49.84
C GLU A 2 -0.25 6.34 50.20
N THR A 3 0.79 6.33 51.04
CA THR A 3 1.57 7.54 51.35
C THR A 3 2.31 8.13 50.14
N ALA A 4 2.78 7.28 49.23
CA ALA A 4 3.44 7.70 47.99
C ALA A 4 2.44 8.20 46.94
N PHE A 5 1.22 7.65 46.93
CA PHE A 5 0.11 8.15 46.11
C PHE A 5 -0.38 9.51 46.58
N ALA A 6 -0.52 9.69 47.89
CA ALA A 6 -0.90 10.97 48.48
C ALA A 6 0.15 12.05 48.20
N SER A 7 1.45 11.73 48.33
CA SER A 7 2.53 12.68 48.03
C SER A 7 2.56 13.04 46.54
N ALA A 8 2.37 12.08 45.63
CA ALA A 8 2.31 12.34 44.21
C ALA A 8 1.04 13.13 43.82
N SER A 9 -0.10 12.88 44.48
CA SER A 9 -1.35 13.58 44.20
C SER A 9 -1.29 15.07 44.58
N ALA A 10 -0.59 15.39 45.67
CA ALA A 10 -0.44 16.76 46.19
C ALA A 10 0.47 17.68 45.32
N ILE A 11 1.15 17.15 44.31
CA ILE A 11 2.02 17.94 43.43
C ILE A 11 1.16 18.75 42.45
N ASN A 12 1.32 20.08 42.46
CA ASN A 12 0.60 20.98 41.56
C ASN A 12 1.15 21.00 40.13
N ASP A 13 2.46 20.81 39.96
CA ASP A 13 3.11 20.76 38.64
C ASP A 13 2.83 19.42 37.95
N GLN A 14 2.14 19.45 36.80
CA GLN A 14 1.73 18.24 36.08
C GLN A 14 2.92 17.40 35.61
N ARG A 15 4.02 18.02 35.19
CA ARG A 15 5.18 17.30 34.67
C ARG A 15 5.89 16.56 35.80
N GLN A 16 6.10 17.22 36.94
CA GLN A 16 6.68 16.60 38.13
C GLN A 16 5.76 15.52 38.70
N LYS A 17 4.43 15.73 38.68
CA LYS A 17 3.44 14.73 39.08
C LYS A 17 3.54 13.46 38.23
N ILE A 18 3.63 13.59 36.90
CA ILE A 18 3.81 12.45 35.98
C ILE A 18 5.12 11.71 36.27
N GLU A 19 6.24 12.41 36.43
CA GLU A 19 7.54 11.78 36.70
C GLU A 19 7.56 11.03 38.04
N GLN A 20 6.93 11.58 39.08
CA GLN A 20 6.79 10.88 40.36
C GLN A 20 5.94 9.61 40.23
N TYR A 21 4.82 9.67 39.51
CA TYR A 21 4.03 8.47 39.26
C TYR A 21 4.75 7.43 38.40
N LYS A 22 5.61 7.84 37.46
CA LYS A 22 6.47 6.92 36.70
C LYS A 22 7.49 6.20 37.59
N LEU A 23 8.07 6.88 38.58
CA LEU A 23 8.98 6.26 39.56
C LEU A 23 8.25 5.22 40.44
N ILE A 24 7.01 5.54 40.84
CA ILE A 24 6.18 4.60 41.58
C ILE A 24 5.84 3.40 40.67
N LEU A 25 5.47 3.65 39.41
CA LEU A 25 5.19 2.62 38.42
C LEU A 25 6.39 1.68 38.22
N SER A 26 7.61 2.20 38.06
CA SER A 26 8.80 1.36 37.93
C SER A 26 9.04 0.48 39.15
N THR A 27 8.71 0.98 40.34
CA THR A 27 8.81 0.20 41.59
C THR A 27 7.76 -0.90 41.64
N VAL A 28 6.52 -0.60 41.21
CA VAL A 28 5.42 -1.58 41.12
C VAL A 28 5.76 -2.68 40.14
N ILE A 29 6.27 -2.34 38.95
CA ILE A 29 6.64 -3.33 37.93
C ILE A 29 7.82 -4.19 38.41
N ALA A 30 8.83 -3.58 39.04
CA ALA A 30 9.96 -4.32 39.61
C ALA A 30 9.57 -5.29 40.72
N SER A 31 8.46 -5.02 41.44
CA SER A 31 7.98 -5.90 42.50
C SER A 31 7.30 -7.18 41.99
N ASN A 32 6.87 -7.19 40.72
CA ASN A 32 6.07 -8.27 40.10
C ASN A 32 4.83 -8.71 40.93
N ASP A 33 4.33 -7.85 41.82
CA ASP A 33 3.17 -8.12 42.68
C ASP A 33 1.89 -7.59 42.03
N VAL A 34 1.01 -8.53 41.65
CA VAL A 34 -0.29 -8.23 41.03
C VAL A 34 -1.17 -7.35 41.93
N THR A 35 -1.11 -7.54 43.24
CA THR A 35 -1.91 -6.76 44.19
C THR A 35 -1.48 -5.29 44.18
N GLN A 36 -0.17 -5.05 44.06
CA GLN A 36 0.39 -3.71 43.97
C GLN A 36 0.03 -3.03 42.65
N ALA A 37 0.08 -3.78 41.55
CA ALA A 37 -0.36 -3.30 40.25
C ALA A 37 -1.84 -2.89 40.26
N LYS A 38 -2.72 -3.73 40.82
CA LYS A 38 -4.16 -3.42 40.93
C LYS A 38 -4.41 -2.15 41.76
N LYS A 39 -3.75 -2.00 42.91
CA LYS A 39 -3.84 -0.77 43.73
C LYS A 39 -3.36 0.47 42.99
N PHE A 40 -2.29 0.36 42.19
CA PHE A 40 -1.83 1.46 41.34
C PHE A 40 -2.89 1.83 40.29
N ILE A 41 -3.50 0.83 39.64
CA ILE A 41 -4.55 1.02 38.64
C ILE A 41 -5.77 1.72 39.25
N ASP A 42 -6.24 1.26 40.40
CA ASP A 42 -7.37 1.88 41.12
C ASP A 42 -7.10 3.35 41.44
N HIS A 43 -5.86 3.67 41.86
CA HIS A 43 -5.45 5.04 42.15
C HIS A 43 -5.38 5.92 40.89
N ILE A 44 -4.79 5.45 39.79
CA ILE A 44 -4.68 6.28 38.57
C ILE A 44 -6.03 6.48 37.87
N LEU A 45 -6.99 5.58 38.10
CA LEU A 45 -8.35 5.68 37.55
C LEU A 45 -9.33 6.38 38.50
N SER A 46 -8.90 6.72 39.72
CA SER A 46 -9.70 7.52 40.66
C SER A 46 -9.83 8.97 40.19
N ASP A 47 -10.79 9.69 40.77
CA ASP A 47 -11.00 11.12 40.50
C ASP A 47 -9.88 12.02 41.07
N ASP A 48 -8.96 11.47 41.88
CA ASP A 48 -7.81 12.20 42.43
C ASP A 48 -6.73 12.49 41.37
N VAL A 49 -6.75 11.74 40.27
CA VAL A 49 -5.76 11.86 39.19
C VAL A 49 -6.43 12.49 37.96
N PRO A 50 -5.92 13.65 37.47
CA PRO A 50 -6.46 14.26 36.26
C PRO A 50 -6.36 13.33 35.06
N LEU A 51 -7.40 13.30 34.21
CA LEU A 51 -7.51 12.38 33.07
C LEU A 51 -6.27 12.37 32.14
N VAL A 52 -5.66 13.53 31.90
CA VAL A 52 -4.44 13.65 31.06
C VAL A 52 -3.28 12.87 31.68
N VAL A 53 -3.13 12.93 33.00
CA VAL A 53 -2.11 12.20 33.75
C VAL A 53 -2.43 10.71 33.73
N SER A 54 -3.69 10.32 33.98
CA SER A 54 -4.13 8.92 33.92
C SER A 54 -3.86 8.28 32.55
N ARG A 55 -4.18 8.97 31.45
CA ARG A 55 -3.90 8.49 30.07
C ARG A 55 -2.42 8.23 29.85
N GLN A 56 -1.57 9.17 30.24
CA GLN A 56 -0.13 9.06 30.05
C GLN A 56 0.47 7.93 30.89
N LEU A 57 0.06 7.82 32.15
CA LEU A 57 0.54 6.76 33.06
C LEU A 57 0.08 5.39 32.61
N LEU A 58 -1.17 5.26 32.19
CA LEU A 58 -1.72 4.01 31.70
C LEU A 58 -1.09 3.58 30.37
N GLN A 59 -0.76 4.53 29.49
CA GLN A 59 0.01 4.23 28.28
C GLN A 59 1.41 3.71 28.60
N THR A 60 2.12 4.34 29.53
CA THR A 60 3.42 3.86 30.00
C THR A 60 3.29 2.49 30.68
N PHE A 61 2.25 2.28 31.50
CA PHE A 61 1.95 0.98 32.11
C PHE A 61 1.75 -0.11 31.04
N ALA A 62 0.94 0.17 30.02
CA ALA A 62 0.68 -0.78 28.94
C ALA A 62 1.95 -1.14 28.14
N GLN A 63 2.81 -0.16 27.87
CA GLN A 63 4.11 -0.39 27.21
C GLN A 63 5.04 -1.26 28.05
N GLU A 64 5.03 -1.07 29.36
CA GLU A 64 5.89 -1.78 30.33
C GLU A 64 5.31 -3.12 30.81
N LEU A 65 4.03 -3.40 30.52
CA LEU A 65 3.34 -4.64 30.90
C LEU A 65 4.13 -5.90 30.51
N GLY A 66 4.84 -5.86 29.37
CA GLY A 66 5.62 -6.98 28.85
C GLY A 66 6.79 -7.43 29.72
N ARG A 67 7.17 -6.66 30.75
CA ARG A 67 8.24 -7.02 31.70
C ARG A 67 7.79 -7.96 32.82
N LEU A 68 6.49 -8.06 33.06
CA LEU A 68 5.93 -8.93 34.12
C LEU A 68 5.87 -10.37 33.66
N GLU A 69 5.59 -11.31 34.57
CA GLU A 69 5.34 -12.70 34.17
C GLU A 69 4.04 -12.83 33.35
N PRO A 70 3.97 -13.74 32.35
CA PRO A 70 2.82 -13.86 31.44
C PRO A 70 1.46 -13.99 32.12
N GLU A 71 1.39 -14.72 33.25
CA GLU A 71 0.13 -14.90 33.98
C GLU A 71 -0.28 -13.62 34.73
N SER A 72 0.68 -12.94 35.36
CA SER A 72 0.48 -11.62 35.95
C SER A 72 0.06 -10.58 34.91
N GLN A 73 0.63 -10.63 33.71
CA GLN A 73 0.25 -9.74 32.60
C GLN A 73 -1.22 -9.92 32.20
N LYS A 74 -1.69 -11.17 32.09
CA LYS A 74 -3.09 -11.47 31.78
C LYS A 74 -4.02 -10.97 32.88
N GLU A 75 -3.72 -11.30 34.13
CA GLU A 75 -4.56 -10.92 35.26
C GLU A 75 -4.69 -9.39 35.39
N ILE A 76 -3.56 -8.68 35.27
CA ILE A 76 -3.52 -7.22 35.33
C ILE A 76 -4.21 -6.60 34.10
N GLY A 77 -3.96 -7.11 32.89
CA GLY A 77 -4.58 -6.59 31.68
C GLY A 77 -6.11 -6.71 31.69
N HIS A 78 -6.65 -7.86 32.11
CA HIS A 78 -8.08 -8.04 32.31
C HIS A 78 -8.65 -7.11 33.39
N TYR A 79 -7.92 -6.93 34.50
CA TYR A 79 -8.31 -6.00 35.54
C TYR A 79 -8.42 -4.57 35.03
N ILE A 80 -7.42 -4.10 34.27
CA ILE A 80 -7.42 -2.77 33.66
C ILE A 80 -8.62 -2.59 32.74
N LEU A 81 -8.87 -3.53 31.84
CA LEU A 81 -9.98 -3.44 30.88
C LEU A 81 -11.34 -3.36 31.60
N ASN A 82 -11.52 -4.14 32.68
CA ASN A 82 -12.74 -4.11 33.49
C ASN A 82 -12.94 -2.76 34.20
N GLN A 83 -11.87 -2.20 34.78
CA GLN A 83 -11.94 -0.90 35.47
C GLN A 83 -12.18 0.27 34.51
N ILE A 84 -11.65 0.17 33.28
CA ILE A 84 -11.79 1.22 32.27
C ILE A 84 -13.13 1.16 31.54
N GLN A 85 -13.80 0.00 31.53
CA GLN A 85 -15.04 -0.22 30.77
C GLN A 85 -16.10 0.91 30.90
N PRO A 86 -16.37 1.48 32.09
CA PRO A 86 -17.35 2.59 32.22
C PRO A 86 -16.94 3.88 31.50
N ARG A 87 -15.64 4.08 31.26
CA ARG A 87 -15.05 5.28 30.65
C ARG A 87 -14.20 4.94 29.42
N VAL A 88 -14.49 3.84 28.73
CA VAL A 88 -13.65 3.26 27.67
C VAL A 88 -13.32 4.24 26.54
N VAL A 89 -14.28 5.10 26.15
CA VAL A 89 -14.11 6.14 25.11
C VAL A 89 -13.00 7.14 25.50
N SER A 90 -12.77 7.35 26.79
CA SER A 90 -11.69 8.24 27.25
C SER A 90 -10.31 7.59 27.16
N PHE A 91 -10.20 6.27 26.98
CA PHE A 91 -8.94 5.52 27.05
C PHE A 91 -8.74 4.59 25.84
N GLU A 92 -9.34 4.90 24.68
CA GLU A 92 -9.31 4.04 23.49
C GLU A 92 -7.90 3.62 23.07
N GLU A 93 -6.92 4.51 23.17
CA GLU A 93 -5.53 4.21 22.82
C GLU A 93 -4.89 3.20 23.76
N GLN A 94 -5.07 3.39 25.06
CA GLN A 94 -4.51 2.50 26.07
C GLN A 94 -5.19 1.14 26.02
N VAL A 95 -6.51 1.12 25.80
CA VAL A 95 -7.29 -0.11 25.63
C VAL A 95 -6.83 -0.90 24.40
N LEU A 96 -6.53 -0.22 23.29
CA LEU A 96 -5.97 -0.89 22.10
C LEU A 96 -4.65 -1.59 22.43
N ILE A 97 -3.69 -0.86 23.00
CA ILE A 97 -2.35 -1.40 23.31
C ILE A 97 -2.45 -2.60 24.26
N ILE A 98 -3.31 -2.52 25.28
CA ILE A 98 -3.52 -3.62 26.24
C ILE A 98 -4.13 -4.84 25.56
N ARG A 99 -5.16 -4.65 24.71
CA ARG A 99 -5.79 -5.76 23.99
C ARG A 99 -4.83 -6.43 23.01
N GLU A 100 -4.01 -5.67 22.30
CA GLU A 100 -2.99 -6.23 21.40
C GLU A 100 -2.00 -7.11 22.19
N LYS A 101 -1.45 -6.61 23.30
CA LYS A 101 -0.53 -7.40 24.13
C LYS A 101 -1.17 -8.65 24.74
N LEU A 102 -2.40 -8.54 25.23
CA LEU A 102 -3.13 -9.69 25.75
C LEU A 102 -3.39 -10.75 24.66
N ALA A 103 -3.74 -10.31 23.45
CA ALA A 103 -3.93 -11.21 22.32
C ALA A 103 -2.63 -11.92 21.94
N ASP A 104 -1.51 -11.20 21.86
CA ASP A 104 -0.19 -11.78 21.56
C ASP A 104 0.21 -12.86 22.59
N LEU A 105 -0.11 -12.65 23.88
CA LEU A 105 0.12 -13.65 24.94
C LEU A 105 -0.75 -14.90 24.76
N TYR A 106 -2.06 -14.73 24.50
CA TYR A 106 -2.95 -15.86 24.26
C TYR A 106 -2.60 -16.61 22.98
N GLU A 107 -2.13 -15.90 21.96
CA GLU A 107 -1.63 -16.48 20.71
C GLU A 107 -0.37 -17.32 20.97
N ALA A 108 0.58 -16.82 21.76
CA ALA A 108 1.79 -17.56 22.14
C ALA A 108 1.49 -18.85 22.93
N GLU A 109 0.36 -18.89 23.63
CA GLU A 109 -0.14 -20.06 24.36
C GLU A 109 -1.09 -20.95 23.54
N GLN A 110 -1.25 -20.68 22.24
CA GLN A 110 -2.15 -21.40 21.34
C GLN A 110 -3.63 -21.37 21.80
N GLN A 111 -4.02 -20.35 22.56
CA GLN A 111 -5.41 -20.10 22.95
C GLN A 111 -6.07 -19.18 21.94
N TRP A 112 -6.23 -19.66 20.70
CA TRP A 112 -6.63 -18.85 19.55
C TRP A 112 -7.98 -18.15 19.73
N SER A 113 -9.01 -18.88 20.17
CA SER A 113 -10.34 -18.32 20.45
C SER A 113 -10.31 -17.17 21.46
N LYS A 114 -9.49 -17.27 22.52
CA LYS A 114 -9.38 -16.18 23.51
C LYS A 114 -8.65 -14.98 22.93
N ALA A 115 -7.57 -15.19 22.16
CA ALA A 115 -6.87 -14.11 21.47
C ALA A 115 -7.82 -13.36 20.51
N ALA A 116 -8.63 -14.09 19.75
CA ALA A 116 -9.62 -13.54 18.84
C ALA A 116 -10.69 -12.72 19.58
N GLN A 117 -11.22 -13.24 20.70
CA GLN A 117 -12.18 -12.53 21.56
C GLN A 117 -11.61 -11.22 22.09
N ILE A 118 -10.37 -11.20 22.58
CA ILE A 118 -9.70 -9.98 23.05
C ILE A 118 -9.61 -8.94 21.93
N LEU A 119 -9.15 -9.32 20.73
CA LEU A 119 -9.01 -8.41 19.60
C LEU A 119 -10.37 -7.91 19.07
N SER A 120 -11.39 -8.76 19.07
CA SER A 120 -12.75 -8.40 18.66
C SER A 120 -13.40 -7.31 19.51
N GLY A 121 -12.92 -7.12 20.74
CA GLY A 121 -13.39 -6.05 21.63
C GLY A 121 -12.91 -4.66 21.20
N ILE A 122 -11.95 -4.55 20.27
CA ILE A 122 -11.48 -3.27 19.74
C ILE A 122 -12.61 -2.63 18.92
N ASP A 123 -12.93 -1.37 19.24
CA ASP A 123 -13.87 -0.60 18.43
C ASP A 123 -13.21 -0.15 17.12
N LEU A 124 -13.38 -0.97 16.07
CA LEU A 124 -12.88 -0.70 14.73
C LEU A 124 -13.66 0.42 14.02
N ASP A 125 -14.79 0.86 14.58
CA ASP A 125 -15.69 1.89 14.06
C ASP A 125 -15.62 3.20 14.86
N SER A 126 -14.63 3.36 15.74
CA SER A 126 -14.49 4.55 16.59
C SER A 126 -14.57 5.84 15.76
N ALA A 127 -15.53 6.69 16.11
CA ALA A 127 -15.70 8.01 15.50
C ALA A 127 -14.65 9.03 16.01
N MET A 128 -13.98 8.74 17.13
CA MET A 128 -13.00 9.65 17.74
C MET A 128 -11.58 9.43 17.21
N ARG A 129 -11.26 8.24 16.73
CA ARG A 129 -9.95 7.91 16.15
C ARG A 129 -10.06 7.83 14.63
N VAL A 130 -9.13 8.48 13.93
CA VAL A 130 -8.93 8.21 12.50
C VAL A 130 -8.28 6.84 12.38
N ILE A 131 -9.08 5.80 12.20
CA ILE A 131 -8.60 4.45 11.93
C ILE A 131 -8.55 4.30 10.41
N ASP A 132 -7.36 4.03 9.88
CA ASP A 132 -7.18 3.71 8.46
C ASP A 132 -7.84 2.37 8.10
N ASP A 133 -8.42 2.29 6.90
CA ASP A 133 -9.07 1.08 6.38
C ASP A 133 -8.08 -0.09 6.33
N ALA A 134 -6.79 0.18 6.10
CA ALA A 134 -5.74 -0.83 6.15
C ALA A 134 -5.59 -1.46 7.55
N PHE A 135 -5.68 -0.65 8.62
CA PHE A 135 -5.63 -1.14 9.98
C PHE A 135 -6.88 -1.96 10.31
N ARG A 136 -8.07 -1.50 9.90
CA ARG A 136 -9.33 -2.24 10.08
C ARG A 136 -9.29 -3.59 9.38
N LEU A 137 -8.83 -3.62 8.14
CA LEU A 137 -8.69 -4.85 7.36
C LEU A 137 -7.69 -5.80 8.03
N SER A 138 -6.51 -5.31 8.41
CA SER A 138 -5.49 -6.11 9.10
C SER A 138 -6.02 -6.76 10.38
N LYS A 139 -6.77 -6.02 11.20
CA LYS A 139 -7.38 -6.58 12.43
C LYS A 139 -8.50 -7.58 12.11
N CYS A 140 -9.36 -7.31 11.14
CA CYS A 140 -10.41 -8.26 10.75
C CYS A 140 -9.82 -9.59 10.23
N VAL A 141 -8.79 -9.52 9.38
CA VAL A 141 -8.08 -10.71 8.88
C VAL A 141 -7.43 -11.46 10.03
N LYS A 142 -6.71 -10.77 10.91
CA LYS A 142 -6.05 -11.41 12.08
C LYS A 142 -7.07 -12.11 12.99
N ILE A 143 -8.20 -11.48 13.29
CA ILE A 143 -9.26 -12.08 14.10
C ILE A 143 -9.85 -13.31 13.41
N ALA A 144 -10.11 -13.23 12.10
CA ALA A 144 -10.61 -14.36 11.35
C ALA A 144 -9.63 -15.54 11.33
N SER A 145 -8.34 -15.29 11.10
CA SER A 145 -7.30 -16.33 11.14
C SER A 145 -7.26 -17.01 12.50
N LEU A 146 -7.31 -16.26 13.60
CA LEU A 146 -7.32 -16.85 14.95
C LEU A 146 -8.55 -17.73 15.21
N TYR A 147 -9.72 -17.37 14.69
CA TYR A 147 -10.90 -18.25 14.81
C TYR A 147 -10.79 -19.51 13.94
N LEU A 148 -10.13 -19.42 12.77
CA LEU A 148 -9.90 -20.60 11.90
C LEU A 148 -8.93 -21.61 12.53
N GLU A 149 -7.91 -21.15 13.25
CA GLU A 149 -6.98 -22.05 13.97
C GLU A 149 -7.66 -22.90 15.07
N ASP A 150 -8.86 -22.51 15.53
CA ASP A 150 -9.68 -23.25 16.50
C ASP A 150 -10.93 -23.87 15.86
N ASP A 151 -10.97 -24.01 14.53
CA ASP A 151 -12.08 -24.53 13.73
C ASP A 151 -13.43 -23.77 13.93
N ASP A 152 -13.40 -22.54 14.45
CA ASP A 152 -14.57 -21.69 14.62
C ASP A 152 -14.89 -20.92 13.34
N ALA A 153 -15.36 -21.68 12.34
CA ALA A 153 -15.70 -21.16 11.02
C ALA A 153 -16.79 -20.07 11.07
N ILE A 154 -17.71 -20.12 12.05
CA ILE A 154 -18.83 -19.17 12.16
C ILE A 154 -18.32 -17.78 12.52
N ASN A 155 -17.51 -17.68 13.58
CA ASN A 155 -16.94 -16.41 13.99
C ASN A 155 -15.89 -15.92 12.99
N ALA A 156 -15.09 -16.82 12.40
CA ALA A 156 -14.18 -16.47 11.33
C ALA A 156 -14.91 -15.85 10.13
N GLU A 157 -16.00 -16.47 9.66
CA GLU A 157 -16.79 -15.98 8.52
C GLU A 157 -17.37 -14.58 8.80
N ALA A 158 -17.79 -14.29 10.03
CA ALA A 158 -18.29 -12.96 10.39
C ALA A 158 -17.23 -11.86 10.20
N PHE A 159 -15.97 -12.11 10.57
CA PHE A 159 -14.86 -11.16 10.39
C PHE A 159 -14.32 -11.16 8.96
N ILE A 160 -14.34 -12.29 8.27
CA ILE A 160 -14.07 -12.37 6.83
C ILE A 160 -15.11 -11.58 6.06
N ASN A 161 -16.39 -11.63 6.42
CA ASN A 161 -17.44 -10.83 5.78
C ASN A 161 -17.27 -9.34 6.04
N LYS A 162 -16.77 -8.93 7.21
CA LYS A 162 -16.39 -7.54 7.48
C LYS A 162 -15.17 -7.11 6.64
N ALA A 163 -14.12 -7.93 6.59
CA ALA A 163 -12.93 -7.70 5.77
C ALA A 163 -13.24 -7.71 4.26
N SER A 164 -14.08 -8.65 3.84
CA SER A 164 -14.62 -8.78 2.50
C SER A 164 -15.52 -7.60 2.20
N PHE A 165 -16.32 -7.08 3.13
CA PHE A 165 -17.05 -5.84 2.88
C PHE A 165 -16.09 -4.67 2.64
N LEU A 166 -14.91 -4.61 3.26
CA LEU A 166 -13.87 -3.61 2.97
C LEU A 166 -13.24 -3.79 1.57
N VAL A 167 -12.94 -5.02 1.14
CA VAL A 167 -12.35 -5.32 -0.19
C VAL A 167 -13.40 -5.29 -1.31
N CYS A 168 -14.55 -5.93 -1.08
CA CYS A 168 -15.77 -5.88 -1.89
C CYS A 168 -16.48 -4.51 -1.81
N TYR A 169 -16.06 -3.60 -0.92
CA TYR A 169 -16.60 -2.24 -0.86
C TYR A 169 -16.42 -1.56 -2.22
N ALA A 170 -15.25 -1.74 -2.84
CA ALA A 170 -14.96 -1.24 -4.17
C ALA A 170 -16.00 -1.75 -5.19
N ARG A 171 -16.34 -3.04 -5.11
CA ARG A 171 -17.34 -3.68 -5.99
C ARG A 171 -18.77 -3.22 -5.70
N ILE A 172 -19.11 -2.97 -4.44
CA ILE A 172 -20.40 -2.40 -4.04
C ILE A 172 -20.53 -0.94 -4.50
N LEU A 173 -19.46 -0.14 -4.41
CA LEU A 173 -19.42 1.23 -4.92
C LEU A 173 -19.57 1.27 -6.44
N ASP A 174 -18.92 0.35 -7.15
CA ASP A 174 -19.05 0.16 -8.60
C ASP A 174 -20.50 -0.17 -8.99
N LEU A 175 -21.12 -1.17 -8.32
CA LEU A 175 -22.54 -1.51 -8.52
C LEU A 175 -23.49 -0.33 -8.20
N LYS A 176 -23.13 0.53 -7.22
CA LYS A 176 -23.86 1.75 -6.88
C LYS A 176 -23.55 2.94 -7.81
N ARG A 177 -22.74 2.74 -8.86
CA ARG A 177 -22.28 3.76 -9.83
C ARG A 177 -21.47 4.91 -9.21
N LYS A 178 -20.92 4.68 -8.02
CA LYS A 178 -19.99 5.61 -7.36
C LYS A 178 -18.57 5.37 -7.86
N PHE A 179 -18.38 5.53 -9.18
CA PHE A 179 -17.19 5.05 -9.87
C PHE A 179 -15.88 5.69 -9.41
N LEU A 180 -15.88 6.97 -9.00
CA LEU A 180 -14.66 7.62 -8.48
C LEU A 180 -14.22 7.04 -7.13
N GLU A 181 -15.17 6.80 -6.24
CA GLU A 181 -14.90 6.18 -4.94
C GLU A 181 -14.43 4.73 -5.14
N ALA A 182 -15.09 3.98 -6.03
CA ALA A 182 -14.69 2.62 -6.40
C ALA A 182 -13.27 2.57 -7.00
N ALA A 183 -12.95 3.48 -7.93
CA ALA A 183 -11.65 3.54 -8.59
C ALA A 183 -10.49 3.75 -7.62
N LEU A 184 -10.66 4.64 -6.64
CA LEU A 184 -9.63 4.88 -5.62
C LEU A 184 -9.39 3.63 -4.78
N ARG A 185 -10.46 2.93 -4.37
CA ARG A 185 -10.33 1.70 -3.57
C ARG A 185 -9.69 0.56 -4.35
N TYR A 186 -10.07 0.37 -5.61
CA TYR A 186 -9.41 -0.60 -6.49
C TYR A 186 -7.94 -0.28 -6.72
N TYR A 187 -7.61 1.02 -6.85
CA TYR A 187 -6.22 1.46 -6.94
C TYR A 187 -5.43 1.15 -5.67
N ASP A 188 -5.95 1.49 -4.48
CA ASP A 188 -5.28 1.19 -3.21
C ASP A 188 -5.01 -0.31 -3.05
N ILE A 189 -5.96 -1.18 -3.44
CA ILE A 189 -5.80 -2.64 -3.46
C ILE A 189 -4.66 -3.06 -4.40
N SER A 190 -4.57 -2.47 -5.60
CA SER A 190 -3.49 -2.78 -6.54
C SER A 190 -2.09 -2.37 -6.04
N GLN A 191 -2.02 -1.40 -5.12
CA GLN A 191 -0.76 -0.86 -4.60
C GLN A 191 -0.29 -1.53 -3.30
N ILE A 192 -0.89 -2.65 -2.89
CA ILE A 192 -0.45 -3.40 -1.71
C ILE A 192 0.96 -3.98 -1.98
N GLN A 193 1.98 -3.26 -1.53
CA GLN A 193 3.40 -3.54 -1.79
C GLN A 193 3.92 -4.79 -1.06
N LYS A 194 3.31 -5.17 0.06
CA LYS A 194 3.64 -6.42 0.75
C LYS A 194 2.82 -7.53 0.13
N ARG A 195 3.37 -8.18 -0.91
CA ARG A 195 2.83 -9.40 -1.55
C ARG A 195 2.86 -10.63 -0.61
N GLN A 196 2.74 -10.41 0.71
CA GLN A 196 2.73 -11.42 1.75
C GLN A 196 1.78 -10.99 2.87
N ILE A 197 0.74 -11.79 3.12
CA ILE A 197 -0.06 -11.74 4.35
C ILE A 197 0.35 -12.99 5.14
N GLY A 198 1.29 -12.85 6.08
CA GLY A 198 1.91 -14.02 6.72
C GLY A 198 2.73 -14.82 5.71
N ASP A 199 2.46 -16.12 5.58
CA ASP A 199 3.16 -17.03 4.65
C ASP A 199 2.54 -17.10 3.24
N GLU A 200 1.38 -16.46 3.02
CA GLU A 200 0.69 -16.53 1.71
C GLU A 200 1.08 -15.37 0.79
N VAL A 201 1.50 -15.73 -0.43
CA VAL A 201 1.85 -14.80 -1.50
C VAL A 201 0.58 -14.32 -2.20
N ILE A 202 0.38 -13.01 -2.28
CA ILE A 202 -0.77 -12.42 -2.98
C ILE A 202 -0.62 -12.72 -4.49
N ASN A 203 -1.64 -13.34 -5.09
CA ASN A 203 -1.68 -13.66 -6.52
C ASN A 203 -1.53 -12.37 -7.37
N GLU A 204 -0.48 -12.30 -8.20
CA GLU A 204 -0.19 -11.16 -9.08
C GLU A 204 -1.35 -10.86 -10.04
N GLU A 205 -2.07 -11.90 -10.46
CA GLU A 205 -3.25 -11.77 -11.33
C GLU A 205 -4.39 -11.00 -10.65
N ALA A 206 -4.56 -11.16 -9.33
CA ALA A 206 -5.59 -10.45 -8.58
C ALA A 206 -5.27 -8.95 -8.45
N LEU A 207 -3.99 -8.59 -8.32
CA LEU A 207 -3.55 -7.19 -8.28
C LEU A 207 -3.73 -6.51 -9.64
N GLU A 208 -3.45 -7.23 -10.74
CA GLU A 208 -3.69 -6.75 -12.10
C GLU A 208 -5.18 -6.55 -12.37
N GLN A 209 -6.04 -7.48 -11.93
CA GLN A 209 -7.50 -7.33 -12.01
C GLN A 209 -7.99 -6.12 -11.21
N ALA A 210 -7.46 -5.88 -10.01
CA ALA A 210 -7.81 -4.70 -9.22
C ALA A 210 -7.41 -3.40 -9.93
N LEU A 211 -6.21 -3.35 -10.52
CA LEU A 211 -5.78 -2.18 -11.29
C LEU A 211 -6.66 -1.94 -12.53
N SER A 212 -7.01 -3.02 -13.24
CA SER A 212 -7.92 -2.96 -14.39
C SER A 212 -9.31 -2.44 -14.01
N ALA A 213 -9.84 -2.89 -12.87
CA ALA A 213 -11.10 -2.38 -12.31
C ALA A 213 -11.00 -0.89 -11.93
N ALA A 214 -9.86 -0.45 -11.36
CA ALA A 214 -9.62 0.96 -11.04
C ALA A 214 -9.65 1.86 -12.28
N VAL A 215 -8.99 1.42 -13.36
CA VAL A 215 -8.98 2.11 -14.65
C VAL A 215 -10.38 2.17 -15.24
N THR A 216 -11.08 1.04 -15.27
CA THR A 216 -12.45 0.94 -15.81
C THR A 216 -13.41 1.87 -15.07
N CYS A 217 -13.40 1.85 -13.74
CA CYS A 217 -14.21 2.76 -12.93
C CYS A 217 -13.85 4.24 -13.19
N THR A 218 -12.55 4.56 -13.32
CA THR A 218 -12.13 5.95 -13.62
C THR A 218 -12.63 6.41 -14.99
N ILE A 219 -12.65 5.53 -15.98
CA ILE A 219 -13.17 5.84 -17.33
C ILE A 219 -14.68 6.07 -17.27
N LEU A 220 -15.42 5.22 -16.56
CA LEU A 220 -16.89 5.27 -16.39
C LEU A 220 -17.38 6.42 -15.52
N ALA A 221 -16.52 6.98 -14.67
CA ALA A 221 -16.84 8.14 -13.84
C ALA A 221 -17.27 9.37 -14.66
N ALA A 222 -18.14 10.20 -14.08
CA ALA A 222 -18.55 11.46 -14.68
C ALA A 222 -17.35 12.38 -14.96
N ALA A 223 -17.39 13.09 -16.09
CA ALA A 223 -16.33 14.02 -16.47
C ALA A 223 -16.17 15.13 -15.42
N GLY A 224 -14.94 15.34 -14.95
CA GLY A 224 -14.65 16.39 -13.99
C GLY A 224 -13.20 16.38 -13.48
N PRO A 225 -12.80 17.41 -12.70
CA PRO A 225 -11.42 17.57 -12.24
C PRO A 225 -10.92 16.43 -11.35
N GLN A 226 -11.80 15.78 -10.59
CA GLN A 226 -11.45 14.61 -9.77
C GLN A 226 -11.12 13.40 -10.65
N ARG A 227 -11.93 13.11 -11.67
CA ARG A 227 -11.65 12.05 -12.66
C ARG A 227 -10.30 12.26 -13.34
N SER A 228 -10.03 13.46 -13.84
CA SER A 228 -8.76 13.77 -14.50
C SER A 228 -7.55 13.59 -13.57
N ARG A 229 -7.69 13.91 -12.28
CA ARG A 229 -6.64 13.68 -11.28
C ARG A 229 -6.39 12.20 -11.04
N VAL A 230 -7.44 11.40 -10.85
CA VAL A 230 -7.32 9.94 -10.66
C VAL A 230 -6.70 9.29 -11.89
N LEU A 231 -7.11 9.70 -13.09
CA LEU A 231 -6.56 9.20 -14.35
C LEU A 231 -5.07 9.56 -14.51
N ALA A 232 -4.68 10.77 -14.12
CA ALA A 232 -3.27 11.17 -14.09
C ALA A 232 -2.46 10.36 -13.06
N THR A 233 -3.04 10.03 -11.91
CA THR A 233 -2.42 9.15 -10.90
C THR A 233 -2.23 7.74 -11.44
N LEU A 234 -3.27 7.14 -12.02
CA LEU A 234 -3.19 5.80 -12.62
C LEU A 234 -2.16 5.74 -13.73
N TYR A 235 -2.11 6.76 -14.60
CA TYR A 235 -1.14 6.83 -15.67
C TYR A 235 0.31 6.96 -15.18
N LYS A 236 0.56 7.74 -14.12
CA LYS A 236 1.92 8.07 -13.66
C LYS A 236 2.46 7.17 -12.55
N LYS A 237 1.59 6.54 -11.75
CA LYS A 237 1.98 5.91 -10.48
C LYS A 237 1.50 4.48 -10.30
N ALA A 238 0.58 4.01 -11.14
CA ALA A 238 0.14 2.62 -11.03
C ALA A 238 1.25 1.68 -11.49
N LEU A 239 1.74 0.87 -10.55
CA LEU A 239 2.70 -0.19 -10.81
C LEU A 239 1.99 -1.41 -11.42
N LEU A 240 2.56 -1.92 -12.51
CA LEU A 240 2.25 -3.21 -13.09
C LEU A 240 2.93 -4.34 -12.30
N PRO A 241 2.55 -5.62 -12.54
CA PRO A 241 3.15 -6.77 -11.85
C PRO A 241 4.68 -6.82 -11.92
N ASP A 242 5.27 -6.25 -12.97
CA ASP A 242 6.72 -6.18 -13.21
C ASP A 242 7.39 -4.91 -12.65
N ASN A 243 6.73 -4.21 -11.72
CA ASN A 243 7.15 -2.98 -11.05
C ASN A 243 7.40 -1.77 -11.96
N PHE A 244 7.00 -1.82 -13.23
CA PHE A 244 6.96 -0.63 -14.08
C PHE A 244 5.67 0.13 -13.90
N THR A 245 5.70 1.45 -14.07
CA THR A 245 4.46 2.21 -14.22
C THR A 245 3.85 2.00 -15.60
N VAL A 246 2.56 2.32 -15.74
CA VAL A 246 1.88 2.35 -17.06
C VAL A 246 2.62 3.27 -18.03
N LEU A 247 3.13 4.41 -17.53
CA LEU A 247 3.96 5.33 -18.31
C LEU A 247 5.30 4.72 -18.73
N ASP A 248 6.01 4.04 -17.81
CA ASP A 248 7.29 3.40 -18.14
C ASP A 248 7.10 2.36 -19.24
N ARG A 249 6.04 1.55 -19.14
CA ARG A 249 5.72 0.55 -20.17
C ARG A 249 5.41 1.20 -21.51
N ALA A 250 4.61 2.27 -21.53
CA ALA A 250 4.28 3.00 -22.75
C ALA A 250 5.52 3.66 -23.38
N MET A 251 6.42 4.21 -22.56
CA MET A 251 7.68 4.80 -23.03
C MET A 251 8.59 3.74 -23.64
N ILE A 252 8.73 2.57 -23.00
CA ILE A 252 9.56 1.48 -23.55
C ILE A 252 9.01 1.03 -24.90
N GLU A 253 7.70 0.84 -25.03
CA GLU A 253 7.07 0.43 -26.29
C GLU A 253 7.20 1.52 -27.37
N HIS A 254 7.05 2.79 -27.00
CA HIS A 254 7.25 3.91 -27.92
C HIS A 254 8.70 4.03 -28.39
N ASN A 255 9.67 3.91 -27.48
CA ASN A 255 11.09 3.97 -27.78
C ASN A 255 11.49 2.79 -28.68
N LEU A 256 10.92 1.61 -28.45
CA LEU A 256 11.14 0.44 -29.27
C LEU A 256 10.55 0.60 -30.68
N SER A 257 9.36 1.19 -30.81
CA SER A 257 8.79 1.58 -32.12
C SER A 257 9.58 2.70 -32.81
N SER A 258 10.27 3.54 -32.04
CA SER A 258 11.18 4.55 -32.59
C SER A 258 12.48 3.90 -33.07
N ALA A 259 13.02 2.94 -32.32
CA ALA A 259 14.18 2.16 -32.72
C ALA A 259 13.91 1.38 -34.01
N SER A 260 12.71 0.82 -34.20
CA SER A 260 12.35 0.10 -35.42
C SER A 260 12.37 0.96 -36.70
N LYS A 261 12.33 2.28 -36.56
CA LYS A 261 12.43 3.24 -37.69
C LYS A 261 13.84 3.76 -37.92
N LEU A 262 14.73 3.55 -36.96
CA LEU A 262 16.10 4.08 -36.98
C LEU A 262 17.13 3.00 -37.30
N TYR A 263 16.83 1.75 -36.94
CA TYR A 263 17.72 0.62 -37.09
C TYR A 263 17.10 -0.41 -38.03
N THR A 264 17.90 -1.01 -38.90
CA THR A 264 17.51 -2.21 -39.65
C THR A 264 17.57 -3.45 -38.76
N ASN A 265 18.55 -3.51 -37.86
CA ASN A 265 18.69 -4.53 -36.84
C ASN A 265 19.45 -3.99 -35.63
N ILE A 266 19.27 -4.63 -34.47
CA ILE A 266 19.97 -4.30 -33.23
C ILE A 266 20.04 -5.53 -32.31
N SER A 267 21.15 -5.70 -31.58
CA SER A 267 21.26 -6.76 -30.57
C SER A 267 20.37 -6.48 -29.36
N PHE A 268 19.88 -7.51 -28.66
CA PHE A 268 19.07 -7.31 -27.46
C PHE A 268 19.84 -6.66 -26.30
N ASP A 269 21.17 -6.80 -26.26
CA ASP A 269 22.02 -6.13 -25.28
C ASP A 269 22.04 -4.60 -25.50
N GLU A 270 22.25 -4.16 -26.74
CA GLU A 270 22.23 -2.75 -27.10
C GLU A 270 20.82 -2.18 -27.01
N LEU A 271 19.81 -2.93 -27.44
CA LEU A 271 18.41 -2.53 -27.34
C LEU A 271 17.96 -2.40 -25.88
N GLY A 272 18.36 -3.34 -25.01
CA GLY A 272 18.10 -3.25 -23.57
C GLY A 272 18.73 -1.99 -22.99
N THR A 273 19.98 -1.70 -23.36
CA THR A 273 20.69 -0.49 -22.94
C THR A 273 19.98 0.78 -23.41
N LEU A 274 19.51 0.81 -24.67
CA LEU A 274 18.78 1.93 -25.26
C LEU A 274 17.43 2.18 -24.55
N LEU A 275 16.73 1.10 -24.19
CA LEU A 275 15.42 1.14 -23.55
C LEU A 275 15.50 1.28 -22.02
N GLY A 276 16.70 1.17 -21.43
CA GLY A 276 16.91 1.21 -19.98
C GLY A 276 16.40 -0.03 -19.24
N ILE A 277 16.40 -1.20 -19.89
CA ILE A 277 15.87 -2.46 -19.35
C ILE A 277 16.82 -3.64 -19.63
N ALA A 278 16.60 -4.77 -18.95
CA ALA A 278 17.39 -5.97 -19.18
C ALA A 278 17.14 -6.57 -20.59
N PRO A 279 18.15 -7.18 -21.24
CA PRO A 279 18.05 -7.71 -22.60
C PRO A 279 16.89 -8.69 -22.81
N HIS A 280 16.76 -9.68 -21.92
CA HIS A 280 15.65 -10.65 -21.95
C HIS A 280 14.26 -9.99 -21.85
N LYS A 281 14.18 -8.85 -21.15
CA LYS A 281 12.94 -8.09 -21.00
C LYS A 281 12.65 -7.32 -22.28
N ALA A 282 13.66 -6.75 -22.93
CA ALA A 282 13.52 -6.12 -24.25
C ALA A 282 13.01 -7.12 -25.30
N GLU A 283 13.58 -8.33 -25.34
CA GLU A 283 13.12 -9.43 -26.21
C GLU A 283 11.64 -9.76 -25.97
N LYS A 284 11.23 -9.96 -24.72
CA LYS A 284 9.83 -10.27 -24.37
C LYS A 284 8.86 -9.16 -24.80
N ILE A 285 9.25 -7.90 -24.64
CA ILE A 285 8.43 -6.75 -25.05
C ILE A 285 8.33 -6.68 -26.57
N ALA A 286 9.46 -6.84 -27.27
CA ALA A 286 9.51 -6.82 -28.73
C ALA A 286 8.69 -7.95 -29.34
N SER A 287 8.83 -9.18 -28.83
CA SER A 287 8.04 -10.35 -29.23
C SER A 287 6.54 -10.08 -29.09
N ARG A 288 6.10 -9.48 -27.99
CA ARG A 288 4.71 -9.10 -27.79
C ARG A 288 4.25 -8.04 -28.78
N MET A 289 5.06 -7.01 -29.04
CA MET A 289 4.70 -5.94 -29.99
C MET A 289 4.60 -6.46 -31.43
N ILE A 290 5.45 -7.41 -31.82
CA ILE A 290 5.36 -8.11 -33.12
C ILE A 290 4.11 -8.98 -33.17
N TYR A 291 3.85 -9.76 -32.12
CA TYR A 291 2.66 -10.62 -32.03
C TYR A 291 1.34 -9.83 -32.09
N GLU A 292 1.30 -8.65 -31.49
CA GLU A 292 0.16 -7.73 -31.52
C GLU A 292 0.06 -6.88 -32.80
N ASP A 293 0.93 -7.10 -33.79
CA ASP A 293 1.01 -6.35 -35.06
C ASP A 293 1.18 -4.82 -34.87
N ARG A 294 1.81 -4.43 -33.75
CA ARG A 294 2.12 -3.02 -33.43
C ARG A 294 3.50 -2.60 -33.92
N MET A 295 4.30 -3.55 -34.38
CA MET A 295 5.64 -3.37 -34.94
C MET A 295 5.93 -4.55 -35.87
N ARG A 296 6.55 -4.29 -37.02
CA ARG A 296 7.00 -5.33 -37.95
C ARG A 296 8.47 -5.65 -37.75
N GLY A 297 8.78 -6.93 -37.81
CA GLY A 297 10.13 -7.43 -37.61
C GLY A 297 10.15 -8.91 -37.27
N SER A 298 11.36 -9.46 -37.24
CA SER A 298 11.64 -10.84 -36.88
C SER A 298 12.72 -10.89 -35.80
N ILE A 299 12.64 -11.90 -34.94
CA ILE A 299 13.59 -12.10 -33.84
C ILE A 299 14.44 -13.32 -34.17
N ASP A 300 15.75 -13.14 -34.22
CA ASP A 300 16.72 -14.23 -34.23
C ASP A 300 17.17 -14.48 -32.79
N GLN A 301 16.66 -15.55 -32.19
CA GLN A 301 16.96 -15.91 -30.81
C GLN A 301 18.35 -16.54 -30.65
N VAL A 302 18.97 -17.07 -31.72
CA VAL A 302 20.29 -17.69 -31.66
C VAL A 302 21.37 -16.61 -31.65
N GLU A 303 21.24 -15.61 -32.52
CA GLU A 303 22.16 -14.46 -32.59
C GLU A 303 21.79 -13.36 -31.59
N ALA A 304 20.63 -13.46 -30.93
CA ALA A 304 20.09 -12.47 -29.99
C ALA A 304 19.93 -11.07 -30.62
N VAL A 305 19.43 -11.04 -31.87
CA VAL A 305 19.24 -9.82 -32.67
C VAL A 305 17.77 -9.73 -33.11
N ILE A 306 17.23 -8.52 -33.09
CA ILE A 306 15.96 -8.20 -33.74
C ILE A 306 16.23 -7.53 -35.09
N HIS A 307 15.51 -7.98 -36.11
CA HIS A 307 15.46 -7.37 -37.44
C HIS A 307 14.16 -6.62 -37.59
N PHE A 308 14.22 -5.33 -37.92
CA PHE A 308 13.05 -4.51 -38.17
C PHE A 308 12.74 -4.50 -39.66
N GLU A 309 11.45 -4.59 -39.98
CA GLU A 309 10.95 -4.49 -41.35
C GLU A 309 10.35 -3.10 -41.54
N ASP A 310 10.75 -2.41 -42.60
CA ASP A 310 10.15 -1.14 -42.99
C ASP A 310 9.07 -1.40 -44.06
N ASP A 311 7.93 -0.72 -43.95
CA ASP A 311 6.80 -0.88 -44.88
C ASP A 311 7.07 -0.24 -46.26
N THR A 312 8.20 0.44 -46.41
CA THR A 312 8.60 1.12 -47.64
C THR A 312 9.20 0.12 -48.62
N GLU A 313 8.45 -0.23 -49.68
CA GLU A 313 9.01 -0.99 -50.80
C GLU A 313 10.28 -0.29 -51.31
N GLU A 314 11.36 -1.03 -51.53
CA GLU A 314 12.68 -0.49 -51.92
C GLU A 314 12.58 0.46 -53.15
N LEU A 315 11.64 0.17 -54.06
CA LEU A 315 11.33 0.99 -55.23
C LEU A 315 10.68 2.34 -54.86
N GLN A 316 9.78 2.36 -53.88
CA GLN A 316 9.16 3.59 -53.40
C GLN A 316 10.17 4.48 -52.68
N GLN A 317 11.11 3.88 -51.94
CA GLN A 317 12.19 4.62 -51.30
C GLN A 317 13.13 5.25 -52.35
N TRP A 318 13.43 4.53 -53.44
CA TRP A 318 14.19 5.05 -54.56
C TRP A 318 13.49 6.24 -55.24
N ASP A 319 12.18 6.13 -55.50
CA ASP A 319 11.39 7.23 -56.06
C ASP A 319 11.39 8.47 -55.15
N GLN A 320 11.24 8.29 -53.83
CA GLN A 320 11.32 9.40 -52.87
C GLN A 320 12.69 10.08 -52.87
N GLN A 321 13.78 9.32 -53.01
CA GLN A 321 15.13 9.89 -53.10
C GLN A 321 15.33 10.71 -54.37
N ILE A 322 14.81 10.24 -55.51
CA ILE A 322 14.83 11.00 -56.77
C ILE A 322 14.09 12.32 -56.60
N VAL A 323 12.88 12.29 -56.02
CA VAL A 323 12.09 13.50 -55.76
C VAL A 323 12.84 14.47 -54.85
N GLY A 324 13.46 13.97 -53.77
CA GLY A 324 14.25 14.79 -52.85
C GLY A 324 15.47 15.44 -53.53
N LEU A 325 16.16 14.70 -54.39
CA LEU A 325 17.29 15.24 -55.16
C LEU A 325 16.83 16.33 -56.14
N CYS A 326 15.72 16.12 -56.84
CA CYS A 326 15.15 17.12 -57.75
C CYS A 326 14.72 18.39 -57.01
N GLN A 327 14.13 18.27 -55.82
CA GLN A 327 13.78 19.41 -54.98
C GLN A 327 15.02 20.17 -54.51
N ALA A 328 16.04 19.46 -54.03
CA ALA A 328 17.29 20.10 -53.63
C ALA A 328 17.98 20.84 -54.79
N LEU A 329 17.94 20.28 -56.00
CA LEU A 329 18.43 20.95 -57.20
C LEU A 329 17.64 22.23 -57.51
N ASN A 330 16.31 22.17 -57.45
CA ASN A 330 15.46 23.33 -57.65
C ASN A 330 15.73 24.43 -56.61
N ASP A 331 15.90 24.06 -55.34
CA ASP A 331 16.22 25.02 -54.27
C ASP A 331 17.57 25.72 -54.52
N VAL A 332 18.57 24.99 -55.02
CA VAL A 332 19.86 25.56 -55.42
C VAL A 332 19.70 26.51 -56.60
N LEU A 333 18.95 26.13 -57.63
CA LEU A 333 18.68 26.98 -58.80
C LEU A 333 17.96 28.28 -58.41
N ASP A 334 16.94 28.19 -57.55
CA ASP A 334 16.22 29.35 -57.01
C ASP A 334 17.14 30.25 -56.19
N SER A 335 18.05 29.67 -55.41
CA SER A 335 19.05 30.40 -54.64
C SER A 335 20.07 31.12 -55.54
N MET A 336 20.49 30.49 -56.64
CA MET A 336 21.35 31.10 -57.65
C MET A 336 20.66 32.26 -58.37
N ALA A 337 19.40 32.08 -58.77
CA ALA A 337 18.58 33.15 -59.38
C ALA A 337 18.46 34.36 -58.45
N LYS A 338 18.13 34.14 -57.17
CA LYS A 338 18.04 35.21 -56.15
C LYS A 338 19.35 35.98 -55.98
N LYS A 339 20.50 35.34 -56.20
CA LYS A 339 21.83 35.96 -56.12
C LYS A 339 22.31 36.57 -57.44
N GLY A 340 21.50 36.56 -58.50
CA GLY A 340 21.82 37.15 -59.80
C GLY A 340 22.87 36.38 -60.59
N LEU A 341 23.12 35.11 -60.25
CA LEU A 341 24.01 34.23 -61.00
C LEU A 341 23.30 33.71 -62.26
N SER A 342 24.01 33.68 -63.39
CA SER A 342 23.46 33.14 -64.64
C SER A 342 23.22 31.63 -64.49
N ILE A 343 21.97 31.20 -64.62
CA ILE A 343 21.62 29.77 -64.64
C ILE A 343 21.89 29.25 -66.05
N PRO A 344 22.74 28.22 -66.23
CA PRO A 344 22.86 27.53 -67.50
C PRO A 344 21.54 26.81 -67.78
N VAL A 345 20.86 27.20 -68.87
CA VAL A 345 19.64 26.55 -69.37
C VAL A 345 20.01 25.31 -70.16
#